data_AF-A0A9P3KZX5-F1
#
_entry.id   AF-A0A9P3KZX5-F1
#
_cell.length_a   1.000
_cell.length_b   1.000
_cell.length_c   1.000
_cell.angle_alpha   90.00
_cell.angle_beta   90.00
_cell.angle_gamma   90.00
#
_symmetry.space_group_name_H-M   'P 1'
#
loop_
_entity.id
_entity.type
_entity.pdbx_description
1 polymer ?
#
loop_
_entity_poly.entity_id
_entity_poly.type
_entity_poly.pdbx_seq_one_letter_code
_entity_poly.pdbx_strand_id
1 'polypeptide(L)'
;MRRVESGEEVAVKKVARAQLAAAANEAMMAAWVSACPSVVGVREVHLSEQHGYLLSDVCSGGDLRGLLERRKAAASNATGGVCSPSPGPLPSSL
;
A
#
# COMPACT_ATOMS: atom_id res chain seq x y z
N MET A 1 -18.77 17.53 -18.91
CA MET A 1 -17.74 16.57 -18.46
C MET A 1 -16.44 17.33 -18.28
N ARG A 2 -15.94 17.52 -17.05
CA ARG A 2 -14.60 18.10 -16.84
C ARG A 2 -13.57 16.99 -17.06
N ARG A 3 -12.61 17.19 -17.96
CA ARG A 3 -11.44 16.32 -18.08
C ARG A 3 -10.59 16.50 -16.83
N VAL A 4 -10.17 15.40 -16.21
CA VAL A 4 -9.14 15.41 -15.18
C VAL A 4 -7.81 15.54 -15.93
N GLU A 5 -7.22 16.72 -15.92
CA GLU A 5 -5.95 17.05 -16.60
C GLU A 5 -4.72 16.91 -15.70
N SER A 6 -4.81 16.24 -14.54
CA SER A 6 -3.62 15.96 -13.75
C SER A 6 -2.98 14.66 -14.21
N GLY A 7 -1.69 14.69 -14.56
CA GLY A 7 -0.85 13.50 -14.75
C GLY A 7 -0.54 12.79 -13.42
N GLU A 8 -1.45 12.86 -12.45
CA GLU A 8 -1.30 12.30 -11.12
C GLU A 8 -1.79 10.87 -11.11
N GLU A 9 -0.97 9.95 -10.61
CA GLU A 9 -1.36 8.56 -10.48
C GLU A 9 -2.41 8.39 -9.38
N VAL A 10 -3.49 7.67 -9.69
CA VAL A 10 -4.59 7.38 -8.76
C VAL A 10 -4.87 5.89 -8.71
N ALA A 11 -5.29 5.40 -7.54
CA ALA A 11 -5.85 4.07 -7.41
C ALA A 11 -7.35 4.11 -7.74
N VAL A 12 -7.83 3.13 -8.52
CA VAL A 12 -9.23 3.08 -8.96
C VAL A 12 -9.90 1.80 -8.48
N LYS A 13 -10.90 1.94 -7.60
CA LYS A 13 -11.80 0.85 -7.23
C LYS A 13 -12.99 0.81 -8.18
N LYS A 14 -13.02 -0.19 -9.06
CA LYS A 14 -14.17 -0.48 -9.93
C LYS A 14 -15.20 -1.33 -9.19
N VAL A 15 -16.45 -0.91 -9.19
CA VAL A 15 -17.57 -1.63 -8.56
C VAL A 15 -18.67 -1.94 -9.57
N ALA A 16 -19.33 -3.08 -9.42
CA ALA A 16 -20.46 -3.45 -10.27
C ALA A 16 -21.71 -2.62 -9.94
N ARG A 17 -22.64 -2.48 -10.89
CA ARG A 17 -23.91 -1.76 -10.70
C ARG A 17 -24.66 -2.17 -9.45
N ALA A 18 -24.71 -3.48 -9.17
CA ALA A 18 -25.40 -4.02 -7.99
C ALA A 18 -24.82 -3.54 -6.65
N GLN A 19 -23.57 -3.05 -6.66
CA GLN A 19 -22.85 -2.59 -5.47
C GLN A 19 -22.79 -1.06 -5.37
N LEU A 20 -23.42 -0.31 -6.28
CA LEU A 20 -23.33 1.15 -6.32
C LEU A 20 -23.82 1.81 -5.03
N ALA A 21 -24.89 1.31 -4.41
CA ALA A 21 -25.39 1.85 -3.15
C ALA A 21 -24.36 1.68 -2.02
N ALA A 22 -23.72 0.52 -1.94
CA ALA A 22 -22.65 0.25 -0.97
C ALA A 22 -21.43 1.14 -1.22
N ALA A 23 -21.04 1.30 -2.49
CA ALA A 23 -19.92 2.14 -2.88
C ALA A 23 -20.18 3.64 -2.64
N ALA A 24 -21.42 4.09 -2.82
CA ALA A 24 -21.82 5.45 -2.46
C ALA A 24 -21.72 5.70 -0.96
N ASN A 25 -22.16 4.72 -0.15
CA ASN A 25 -22.01 4.79 1.31
C ASN A 25 -20.53 4.80 1.72
N GLU A 26 -19.69 3.97 1.09
CA GLU A 26 -18.24 3.97 1.30
C GLU A 26 -17.61 5.33 0.99
N ALA A 27 -17.93 5.94 -0.17
CA ALA A 27 -17.42 7.25 -0.54
C ALA A 27 -17.88 8.35 0.44
N MET A 28 -19.13 8.30 0.89
CA MET A 28 -19.66 9.25 1.88
C MET A 28 -18.91 9.12 3.22
N MET A 29 -18.72 7.89 3.71
CA MET A 29 -17.98 7.64 4.95
C MET A 29 -16.52 8.08 4.82
N ALA A 30 -15.86 7.83 3.68
CA ALA A 30 -14.50 8.29 3.42
C ALA A 30 -14.40 9.82 3.42
N ALA A 31 -15.40 10.53 2.87
CA ALA A 31 -15.44 11.99 2.89
C ALA A 31 -15.53 12.56 4.32
N TRP A 32 -16.27 11.91 5.22
CA TRP A 32 -16.40 12.33 6.62
C TRP A 32 -15.08 12.30 7.40
N VAL A 33 -14.16 11.42 7.02
CA VAL A 33 -12.86 11.25 7.67
C VAL A 33 -11.70 11.73 6.78
N SER A 34 -11.98 12.50 5.74
CA SER A 34 -11.00 12.96 4.75
C SER A 34 -9.85 13.81 5.33
N ALA A 35 -10.06 14.44 6.50
CA ALA A 35 -9.02 15.19 7.20
C ALA A 35 -8.04 14.30 8.00
N CYS A 36 -8.33 13.00 8.15
CA CYS A 36 -7.47 12.08 8.89
C CYS A 36 -6.32 11.57 7.99
N PRO A 37 -5.06 11.89 8.30
CA PRO A 37 -3.93 11.55 7.44
C PRO A 37 -3.64 10.04 7.34
N SER A 38 -4.18 9.25 8.27
CA SER A 38 -4.07 7.79 8.31
C SER A 38 -5.17 7.07 7.53
N VAL A 39 -6.14 7.80 6.96
CA VAL A 39 -7.24 7.23 6.19
C VAL A 39 -7.08 7.60 4.72
N VAL A 40 -7.17 6.60 3.85
CA VAL A 40 -7.14 6.83 2.40
C VAL A 40 -8.46 7.49 2.00
N GLY A 41 -8.38 8.72 1.48
CA GLY A 41 -9.53 9.46 1.01
C GLY A 41 -10.02 8.99 -0.36
N VAL A 42 -11.32 9.16 -0.61
CA VAL A 42 -11.90 9.09 -1.96
C VAL A 42 -11.94 10.51 -2.51
N ARG A 43 -11.21 10.76 -3.60
CA ARG A 43 -11.11 12.07 -4.26
C ARG A 43 -12.29 12.33 -5.17
N GLU A 44 -12.64 11.32 -5.97
CA GLU A 44 -13.67 11.43 -6.98
C GLU A 44 -14.46 10.13 -7.13
N VAL A 45 -15.71 10.26 -7.55
CA VAL A 45 -16.58 9.14 -7.89
C VAL A 45 -17.11 9.35 -9.29
N HIS A 46 -16.85 8.40 -10.18
CA HIS A 46 -17.37 8.37 -11.54
C HIS A 46 -18.36 7.23 -11.68
N LEU A 47 -19.48 7.49 -12.35
CA LEU A 47 -20.53 6.50 -12.59
C LEU A 47 -20.71 6.29 -14.08
N SER A 48 -20.90 5.02 -14.45
CA SER A 48 -21.30 4.58 -15.78
C SER A 48 -22.57 3.72 -15.66
N GLU A 49 -23.17 3.35 -16.79
CA GLU A 49 -24.39 2.53 -16.80
C GLU A 49 -24.23 1.15 -16.13
N GLN A 50 -23.00 0.63 -16.10
CA GLN A 50 -22.70 -0.72 -15.62
C GLN A 50 -21.83 -0.74 -14.36
N HIS A 51 -21.10 0.34 -14.08
CA HIS A 51 -20.07 0.35 -13.05
C HIS A 51 -19.94 1.71 -12.36
N GLY A 52 -19.49 1.69 -11.11
CA GLY A 52 -18.94 2.84 -10.42
C GLY A 52 -17.42 2.76 -10.33
N TYR A 53 -16.77 3.89 -10.24
CA TYR A 53 -15.33 4.04 -10.11
C TYR A 53 -15.04 5.02 -8.98
N LEU A 54 -14.39 4.56 -7.93
CA LEU A 54 -13.94 5.40 -6.81
C LEU A 54 -12.44 5.63 -6.99
N LEU A 55 -12.03 6.89 -7.08
CA LEU A 55 -10.65 7.31 -7.27
C LEU A 55 -10.08 7.72 -5.90
N SER A 56 -8.91 7.18 -5.56
CA SER A 56 -8.20 7.47 -4.31
C SER A 56 -6.71 7.67 -4.56
N ASP A 57 -6.00 8.19 -3.56
CA ASP A 57 -4.54 8.31 -3.62
C ASP A 57 -3.85 6.94 -3.71
N VAL A 58 -2.69 6.90 -4.37
CA VAL A 58 -1.86 5.71 -4.46
C VAL A 58 -1.05 5.53 -3.17
N CYS A 59 -1.22 4.38 -2.51
CA CYS A 59 -0.38 3.98 -1.40
C CYS A 59 0.94 3.38 -1.90
N SER A 60 1.91 4.24 -2.24
CA SER A 60 3.21 3.84 -2.82
C SER A 60 4.07 2.92 -1.94
N GLY A 61 3.85 2.94 -0.62
CA GLY A 61 4.50 2.03 0.34
C GLY A 61 4.07 0.56 0.21
N GLY A 62 3.03 0.28 -0.58
CA GLY A 62 2.41 -1.04 -0.68
C GLY A 62 1.53 -1.37 0.53
N ASP A 63 0.98 -2.58 0.56
CA ASP A 63 0.19 -3.05 1.68
C ASP A 63 1.08 -3.57 2.84
N LEU A 64 0.51 -3.59 4.04
CA LEU A 64 1.20 -4.01 5.26
C LEU A 64 1.76 -5.44 5.15
N ARG A 65 1.03 -6.36 4.50
CA ARG A 65 1.48 -7.74 4.35
C ARG A 65 2.71 -7.78 3.44
N GLY A 66 2.68 -7.07 2.32
CA GLY A 66 3.82 -6.91 1.42
C GLY A 66 5.06 -6.36 2.13
N LEU A 67 4.88 -5.37 3.03
CA LEU A 67 5.98 -4.82 3.84
C LEU A 67 6.56 -5.85 4.82
N LEU A 68 5.70 -6.62 5.50
CA LEU A 68 6.15 -7.64 6.45
C LEU A 68 6.90 -8.78 5.75
N GLU A 69 6.44 -9.24 4.59
CA GLU A 69 7.12 -10.29 3.83
C GLU A 69 8.49 -9.82 3.32
N ARG A 70 8.62 -8.58 2.84
CA ARG A 70 9.92 -8.00 2.47
C ARG A 70 10.89 -7.93 3.65
N ARG A 71 10.39 -7.59 4.85
CA ARG A 71 11.21 -7.57 6.06
C ARG A 71 11.67 -8.98 6.48
N LYS A 72 10.79 -9.98 6.39
CA LYS A 72 11.18 -11.39 6.64
C LYS A 72 12.27 -11.85 5.68
N ALA A 73 12.13 -11.55 4.39
CA ALA A 73 13.15 -11.87 3.39
C ALA A 73 14.49 -11.18 3.67
N ALA A 74 14.47 -9.89 4.03
CA ALA A 74 15.68 -9.15 4.40
C ALA A 74 16.37 -9.71 5.66
N ALA A 75 15.59 -10.09 6.67
CA ALA A 75 16.12 -10.71 7.89
C ALA A 75 16.76 -12.08 7.62
N SER A 76 16.17 -12.89 6.74
CA SER A 76 16.76 -14.16 6.31
C SER A 76 18.07 -13.99 5.54
N ASN A 77 18.24 -12.89 4.80
CA ASN A 77 19.48 -12.58 4.10
C ASN A 77 20.57 -12.03 5.05
N ALA A 78 20.19 -11.41 6.16
CA ALA A 78 21.14 -10.87 7.14
C ALA A 78 21.84 -11.94 7.99
N THR A 79 21.21 -13.10 8.19
CA THR A 79 21.77 -14.23 8.96
C THR A 79 22.64 -15.18 8.14
N GLY A 80 22.72 -15.04 6.82
CA GLY A 80 23.60 -15.85 5.96
C GLY A 80 25.08 -15.42 5.93
N GLY A 81 25.43 -14.33 6.63
CA GLY A 81 26.76 -13.71 6.64
C GLY A 81 27.53 -13.85 7.95
N VAL A 82 27.23 -14.85 8.79
CA VAL A 82 28.09 -15.17 9.95
C VAL A 82 29.27 -16.01 9.45
N CYS A 83 30.28 -15.34 8.90
CA CYS A 83 31.61 -15.93 8.82
C CYS A 83 32.02 -16.25 10.26
N SER A 84 32.07 -17.53 10.62
CA SER A 84 32.67 -17.96 11.88
C SER A 84 34.06 -17.32 11.98
N PRO A 85 34.39 -16.54 13.02
CA PRO A 85 35.77 -16.20 13.26
C PRO A 85 36.47 -17.52 13.57
N SER A 86 37.31 -18.01 12.64
CA SER A 86 38.24 -19.08 12.97
C SER A 86 39.04 -18.62 14.18
N PRO A 87 39.03 -19.36 15.31
CA PRO A 87 39.87 -19.00 16.43
C PRO A 87 41.33 -19.07 15.96
N GLY A 88 41.98 -17.91 15.92
CA GLY A 88 43.41 -17.82 15.61
C GLY A 88 44.22 -18.62 16.64
N PRO A 89 45.32 -19.26 16.25
CA PRO A 89 46.13 -20.04 17.18
C PRO A 89 46.66 -19.15 18.31
N LEU A 90 46.51 -19.62 19.55
CA LEU A 90 47.03 -18.95 20.74
C LEU A 90 48.57 -18.79 20.61
N PRO A 91 49.12 -17.59 20.87
CA PRO A 91 50.56 -17.40 20.84
C PRO A 91 51.21 -18.26 21.92
N SER A 92 52.11 -19.14 21.50
CA SER A 92 52.93 -19.97 22.39
C SER A 92 54.24 -19.24 22.65
N SER A 93 54.46 -18.68 23.84
CA SER A 93 55.78 -18.27 24.38
C SER A 93 55.59 -17.93 25.87
N LEU A 94 56.07 -18.78 26.79
CA LEU A 94 57.39 -18.79 27.45
C LEU A 94 57.52 -17.71 28.55
#